data_AF-A0A1B6F6G4-F1
#
_entry.id   AF-A0A1B6F6G4-F1
#
_cell.length_a   1.000
_cell.length_b   1.000
_cell.length_c   1.000
_cell.angle_alpha   90.00
_cell.angle_beta   90.00
_cell.angle_gamma   90.00
#
_symmetry.space_group_name_H-M   'P 1'
#
loop_
_entity.id
_entity.type
_entity.pdbx_description
1 polymer ?
#
loop_
_entity_poly.entity_id
_entity_poly.type
_entity_poly.pdbx_seq_one_letter_code
_entity_poly.pdbx_strand_id
1 'polypeptide(L)'
;LKMYAWDPCFRNQVLKIREKEIALLKSAAMWNACTIFLWFCSTFLLSLVTFGIFVMIDEHNVLTPEIAFVTLALTNIMRNSIYMFPTMVQTLLQFLVSFKRIENFL
;
A
#
# COMPACT_ATOMS: atom_id res chain seq x y z
N LEU A 1 11.90 -19.33 -38.56
CA LEU A 1 12.86 -18.60 -37.70
C LEU A 1 14.21 -19.29 -37.55
N LYS A 2 14.29 -20.57 -37.14
CA LYS A 2 15.57 -21.32 -37.03
C LYS A 2 16.40 -21.41 -38.33
N MET A 3 15.76 -21.45 -39.50
CA MET A 3 16.45 -21.55 -40.80
C MET A 3 17.17 -20.26 -41.26
N TYR A 4 16.88 -19.10 -40.66
CA TYR A 4 17.49 -17.81 -41.03
C TYR A 4 18.42 -17.23 -39.95
N ALA A 5 18.69 -17.98 -38.87
CA ALA A 5 19.50 -17.54 -37.74
C ALA A 5 19.08 -16.17 -37.14
N TRP A 6 17.79 -15.80 -37.25
CA TRP A 6 17.24 -14.54 -36.70
C TRP A 6 16.99 -14.56 -35.19
N ASP A 7 17.15 -15.72 -34.54
CA ASP A 7 17.00 -15.89 -33.08
C ASP A 7 17.80 -14.87 -32.23
N PRO A 8 19.04 -14.47 -32.57
CA PRO A 8 19.79 -13.45 -31.82
C PRO A 8 19.18 -12.04 -31.95
N CYS A 9 18.67 -11.68 -33.13
CA CYS A 9 18.03 -10.38 -33.35
C CYS A 9 16.74 -10.23 -32.55
N PHE A 10 15.87 -11.25 -32.59
CA PHE A 10 14.65 -11.25 -31.79
C PHE A 10 14.95 -11.30 -30.29
N ARG A 11 15.94 -12.10 -29.87
CA ARG A 11 16.40 -12.12 -28.48
C ARG A 11 16.83 -10.74 -28.00
N ASN A 12 17.64 -10.04 -28.79
CA ASN A 12 18.13 -8.70 -28.42
C ASN A 12 16.98 -7.68 -28.33
N GLN A 13 15.97 -7.78 -29.18
CA GLN A 13 14.80 -6.88 -29.13
C GLN A 13 13.95 -7.14 -27.88
N VAL A 14 13.74 -8.40 -27.50
CA VAL A 14 13.04 -8.78 -26.26
C VAL A 14 13.83 -8.35 -25.03
N LEU A 15 15.15 -8.54 -25.02
CA LEU A 15 16.02 -8.11 -23.91
C LEU A 15 15.99 -6.58 -23.71
N LYS A 16 15.99 -5.79 -24.79
CA LYS A 16 15.84 -4.32 -24.70
C LYS A 16 14.52 -3.90 -24.04
N ILE A 17 13.43 -4.62 -24.28
CA ILE A 17 12.14 -4.34 -23.64
C ILE A 17 12.17 -4.80 -22.17
N ARG A 18 12.77 -5.96 -21.91
CA ARG A 18 12.95 -6.53 -20.58
C ARG A 18 13.74 -5.60 -19.64
N GLU A 19 14.79 -4.97 -20.13
CA GLU A 19 15.57 -4.00 -19.34
C GLU A 19 14.73 -2.79 -18.90
N LYS A 20 13.90 -2.27 -19.80
CA LYS A 20 12.96 -1.18 -19.48
C LYS A 20 11.91 -1.61 -18.46
N GLU A 21 11.34 -2.80 -18.63
CA GLU A 21 10.39 -3.40 -17.70
C GLU A 21 11.00 -3.55 -16.29
N ILE A 22 12.21 -4.10 -16.19
CA ILE A 22 12.92 -4.29 -14.92
C ILE A 22 13.21 -2.94 -14.24
N ALA A 23 13.59 -1.90 -14.99
CA ALA A 23 13.80 -0.57 -14.43
C ALA A 23 12.52 0.01 -13.81
N LEU A 24 11.37 -0.17 -14.48
CA LEU A 24 10.06 0.23 -13.95
C LEU A 24 9.66 -0.60 -12.73
N LEU A 25 9.82 -1.93 -12.79
CA LEU A 25 9.53 -2.82 -11.67
C LEU A 25 10.40 -2.50 -10.45
N LYS A 26 11.68 -2.19 -10.63
CA LYS A 26 12.57 -1.78 -9.55
C LYS A 26 12.10 -0.49 -8.88
N SER A 27 11.66 0.48 -9.69
CA SER A 27 11.12 1.75 -9.18
C SER A 27 9.81 1.51 -8.41
N ALA A 28 8.90 0.71 -8.97
CA ALA A 28 7.65 0.32 -8.30
C ALA A 28 7.90 -0.45 -6.99
N ALA A 29 8.87 -1.36 -6.98
CA ALA A 29 9.27 -2.08 -5.77
C ALA A 29 9.83 -1.14 -4.70
N MET A 30 10.60 -0.11 -5.08
CA MET A 30 11.08 0.91 -4.15
C MET A 30 9.91 1.69 -3.53
N TRP A 31 8.94 2.12 -4.34
CA TRP A 31 7.73 2.80 -3.85
C TRP A 31 6.90 1.93 -2.92
N ASN A 32 6.77 0.64 -3.25
CA ASN A 32 6.06 -0.32 -2.42
C ASN A 32 6.76 -0.52 -1.07
N ALA A 33 8.09 -0.70 -1.09
CA ALA A 33 8.90 -0.80 0.12
C ALA A 33 8.78 0.45 1.01
N CYS A 34 8.83 1.65 0.42
CA CYS A 34 8.62 2.91 1.16
C CYS A 34 7.23 2.96 1.79
N THR A 35 6.18 2.55 1.06
CA THR A 35 4.81 2.51 1.57
C THR A 35 4.68 1.57 2.77
N ILE A 36 5.25 0.36 2.67
CA ILE A 36 5.24 -0.63 3.76
C ILE A 36 6.01 -0.07 4.98
N PHE A 37 7.16 0.56 4.75
CA PHE A 37 7.94 1.17 5.83
C PHE A 37 7.16 2.28 6.55
N LEU A 38 6.54 3.19 5.80
CA LEU A 38 5.70 4.26 6.34
C LEU A 38 4.51 3.72 7.14
N TRP A 39 3.95 2.60 6.72
CA TRP A 39 2.88 1.93 7.43
C TRP A 39 3.29 1.41 8.81
N PHE A 40 4.43 0.73 8.88
CA PHE A 40 4.99 0.27 10.16
C PHE A 40 5.31 1.46 11.07
N CYS A 41 5.95 2.50 10.51
CA CYS A 41 6.29 3.71 11.24
C CYS A 41 5.02 4.43 11.77
N SER A 42 3.98 4.55 10.94
CA SER A 42 2.70 5.16 11.30
C SER A 42 2.04 4.46 12.49
N THR A 43 2.06 3.12 12.52
CA THR A 43 1.49 2.35 13.64
C THR A 43 2.23 2.61 14.95
N PHE A 44 3.57 2.67 14.90
CA PHE A 44 4.39 2.99 16.06
C PHE A 44 4.17 4.43 16.55
N LEU A 45 4.20 5.39 15.63
CA LEU A 45 3.98 6.80 15.94
C LEU A 45 2.58 7.04 16.51
N LEU A 46 1.55 6.37 15.98
CA LEU A 46 0.18 6.48 16.49
C LEU A 46 0.12 6.09 17.97
N SER A 47 0.65 4.92 18.34
CA SER A 47 0.67 4.49 19.74
C SER A 47 1.47 5.45 20.63
N LEU A 48 2.63 5.91 20.15
CA LEU A 48 3.47 6.86 20.88
C LEU A 48 2.73 8.19 21.14
N VAL A 49 2.04 8.72 20.13
CA VAL A 49 1.28 9.97 20.23
C VAL A 49 0.07 9.78 21.14
N THR A 50 -0.69 8.69 21.00
CA THR A 50 -1.88 8.43 21.82
C THR A 50 -1.51 8.32 23.30
N PHE A 51 -0.49 7.54 23.65
CA PHE A 51 -0.05 7.42 25.04
C PHE A 51 0.69 8.66 25.54
N GLY A 52 1.47 9.33 24.68
CA GLY A 52 2.16 10.57 25.01
C GLY A 52 1.17 11.69 25.37
N ILE A 53 0.14 11.89 24.55
CA ILE A 53 -0.92 12.87 24.84
C ILE A 53 -1.71 12.49 26.10
N PHE A 54 -2.02 11.21 26.29
CA PHE A 54 -2.76 10.73 27.46
C PHE A 54 -2.06 11.09 28.78
N VAL A 55 -0.73 10.94 28.83
CA VAL A 55 0.08 11.29 30.01
C VAL A 55 0.27 12.81 30.15
N MET A 56 0.33 13.56 29.04
CA MET A 56 0.53 15.02 29.09
C MET A 56 -0.73 15.80 29.48
N ILE A 57 -1.93 15.26 29.29
CA ILE A 57 -3.19 15.96 29.56
C ILE A 57 -3.48 16.08 31.06
N ASP A 58 -3.15 15.08 31.88
CA ASP A 58 -3.44 15.09 33.30
C ASP A 58 -2.39 14.28 34.08
N GLU A 59 -1.78 14.88 35.10
CA GLU A 59 -0.79 14.22 35.97
C GLU A 59 -1.40 13.06 36.79
N HIS A 60 -2.73 13.03 36.93
CA HIS A 60 -3.44 11.96 37.63
C HIS A 60 -3.86 10.80 36.72
N ASN A 61 -3.71 10.91 35.40
CA ASN A 61 -4.01 9.82 34.47
C ASN A 61 -2.86 8.80 34.46
N VAL A 62 -2.96 7.82 35.35
CA VAL A 62 -2.04 6.68 35.36
C VAL A 62 -2.38 5.74 34.21
N LEU A 63 -1.39 5.45 33.35
CA LEU A 63 -1.54 4.49 32.26
C LEU A 63 -1.60 3.06 32.83
N THR A 64 -2.80 2.62 33.21
CA THR A 64 -3.04 1.24 33.67
C THR A 64 -2.95 0.28 32.49
N PRO A 65 -2.39 -0.94 32.66
CA PRO A 65 -2.31 -1.94 31.59
C PRO A 65 -3.64 -2.24 30.93
N GLU A 66 -4.74 -2.27 31.69
CA GLU A 66 -6.10 -2.48 31.17
C GLU A 66 -6.47 -1.43 30.12
N ILE A 67 -6.25 -0.15 30.40
CA ILE A 67 -6.55 0.95 29.48
C ILE A 67 -5.66 0.83 28.24
N ALA A 68 -4.36 0.58 28.41
CA ALA A 68 -3.43 0.44 27.30
C ALA A 68 -3.79 -0.72 26.36
N PHE A 69 -4.15 -1.89 26.89
CA PHE A 69 -4.55 -3.04 26.08
C PHE A 69 -5.88 -2.81 25.37
N VAL A 70 -6.87 -2.21 26.04
CA VAL A 70 -8.16 -1.88 25.43
C VAL A 70 -8.00 -0.85 24.31
N THR A 71 -7.21 0.20 24.53
CA THR A 71 -6.93 1.22 23.49
C THR A 71 -6.20 0.60 22.30
N LEU A 72 -5.16 -0.23 22.53
CA LEU A 72 -4.45 -0.93 21.45
C LEU A 72 -5.39 -1.85 20.65
N ALA A 73 -6.26 -2.60 21.33
CA ALA A 73 -7.23 -3.47 20.67
C ALA A 73 -8.21 -2.65 19.80
N LEU A 74 -8.76 -1.57 20.33
CA LEU A 74 -9.68 -0.69 19.61
C LEU A 74 -9.00 -0.04 18.39
N THR A 75 -7.79 0.47 18.56
CA THR A 75 -7.01 1.07 17.47
C THR A 75 -6.69 0.03 16.39
N ASN A 76 -6.39 -1.22 16.74
CA ASN A 76 -6.15 -2.29 15.76
C ASN A 76 -7.39 -2.59 14.90
N ILE A 77 -8.60 -2.61 15.50
CA ILE A 77 -9.86 -2.84 14.77
C ILE A 77 -10.16 -1.66 13.85
N MET A 78 -10.09 -0.43 14.37
CA MET A 78 -10.34 0.78 13.57
C MET A 78 -9.37 0.90 12.40
N ARG A 79 -8.08 0.56 12.63
CA ARG A 79 -7.04 0.59 11.61
C ARG A 79 -7.41 -0.26 10.40
N ASN A 80 -7.88 -1.48 10.61
CA ASN A 80 -8.27 -2.37 9.50
C ASN A 80 -9.39 -1.75 8.64
N SER A 81 -10.40 -1.17 9.28
CA SER A 81 -11.51 -0.50 8.60
C SER A 81 -11.06 0.76 7.84
N ILE A 82 -10.17 1.57 8.44
CA ILE A 82 -9.63 2.79 7.80
C ILE A 82 -8.84 2.43 6.55
N TYR A 83 -8.10 1.32 6.56
CA TYR A 83 -7.32 0.91 5.39
C TYR A 83 -8.17 0.32 4.27
N MET A 84 -9.29 -0.31 4.59
CA MET A 84 -10.23 -0.80 3.58
C MET A 84 -10.92 0.33 2.83
N PHE A 85 -11.19 1.46 3.49
CA PHE A 85 -11.90 2.60 2.91
C PHE A 85 -11.31 3.13 1.58
N PRO A 86 -10.01 3.51 1.48
CA PRO A 86 -9.44 4.00 0.22
C PRO A 86 -9.43 2.93 -0.87
N THR A 87 -9.27 1.65 -0.52
CA THR A 87 -9.33 0.55 -1.50
C THR A 87 -10.73 0.37 -2.07
N MET A 88 -11.78 0.58 -1.27
CA MET A 88 -13.16 0.58 -1.75
C MET A 88 -13.42 1.73 -2.73
N VAL A 89 -12.93 2.94 -2.42
CA VAL A 89 -13.05 4.10 -3.33
C VAL A 89 -12.34 3.82 -4.66
N GLN A 90 -11.11 3.28 -4.64
CA GLN A 90 -10.41 2.90 -5.87
C GLN A 90 -11.19 1.87 -6.70
N THR A 91 -11.74 0.85 -6.04
CA THR A 91 -12.51 -0.21 -6.70
C THR A 91 -13.78 0.35 -7.33
N LEU A 92 -14.47 1.26 -6.63
CA LEU A 92 -15.64 1.95 -7.17
C LEU A 92 -15.29 2.78 -8.40
N LEU A 93 -14.19 3.55 -8.37
CA LEU A 93 -13.74 4.34 -9.52
C LEU A 93 -13.40 3.44 -10.72
N GLN A 94 -12.70 2.33 -10.49
CA GLN A 94 -12.40 1.35 -11.53
C GLN A 94 -13.66 0.71 -12.11
N PHE A 95 -14.64 0.40 -11.26
CA PHE A 95 -15.95 -0.09 -11.68
C PHE A 95 -16.66 0.93 -12.58
N LEU A 96 -16.72 2.21 -12.18
CA LEU A 96 -17.36 3.27 -12.97
C LEU A 96 -16.71 3.46 -14.34
N VAL A 97 -15.37 3.46 -14.41
CA VAL A 97 -14.64 3.55 -15.68
C VAL A 97 -14.88 2.31 -16.55
N SER A 98 -14.89 1.13 -15.94
CA SER A 98 -15.17 -0.13 -16.66
C SER A 98 -16.59 -0.18 -17.18
N PHE A 99 -17.57 0.26 -16.38
CA PHE A 99 -18.97 0.36 -16.75
C PHE A 99 -19.16 1.30 -17.95
N LYS A 100 -18.55 2.50 -17.90
CA LYS A 100 -18.59 3.46 -19.02
C LYS A 100 -17.97 2.91 -20.31
N ARG A 101 -16.93 2.09 -20.21
CA ARG A 101 -16.33 1.43 -21.38
C ARG A 101 -17.26 0.39 -22.02
N ILE A 102 -18.03 -0.33 -21.20
CA ILE A 102 -19.03 -1.30 -21.67
C ILE A 102 -20.20 -0.57 -22.34
N GLU A 103 -20.69 0.51 -21.72
CA GLU A 103 -21.74 1.37 -22.28
C GLU A 103 -21.35 1.95 -23.64
N ASN A 104 -20.10 2.39 -23.82
CA ASN A 104 -19.63 2.89 -25.12
C ASN A 104 -19.45 1.80 -26.20
N PHE A 105 -19.36 0.52 -25.80
CA PHE A 105 -19.16 -0.59 -26.73
C PHE A 105 -20.49 -1.18 -27.23
N LEU A 106 -21.53 -1.17 -26.38
CA LEU A 106 -22.90 -1.55 -26.71
C LEU A 106 -23.63 -0.42 -27.46
#